data_AF-A0A2D6Q6V8-F1
#
_entry.id   AF-A0A2D6Q6V8-F1
#
_cell.length_a   1.000
_cell.length_b   1.000
_cell.length_c   1.000
_cell.angle_alpha   90.00
_cell.angle_beta   90.00
_cell.angle_gamma   90.00
#
_symmetry.space_group_name_H-M   'P 1'
#
loop_
_entity.id
_entity.type
_entity.pdbx_description
1 polymer ?
#
loop_
_entity_poly.entity_id
_entity_poly.type
_entity_poly.pdbx_seq_one_letter_code
_entity_poly.pdbx_strand_id
1 'polypeptide(L)'
;QGIFFDGQVFDAYTFVSKLIKSASKSIVLIDNYVDESVLVMLSKRKEKVSCDIYTKNISDKLKLDLEKHNLQYPTVKLYEFKKSHDRFIIIDNKEVYHIGASLKDLGKKWFAFSKFEKSSIEILKKLEK
;
A
#
# COMPACT_ATOMS: atom_id res chain seq x y z
N GLN A 1 -1.53 -9.26 14.41
CA GLN A 1 -0.07 -9.01 14.34
C GLN A 1 0.62 -10.30 13.95
N GLY A 2 1.79 -10.23 13.31
CA GLY A 2 2.56 -11.41 12.91
C GLY A 2 3.93 -11.02 12.36
N ILE A 3 4.76 -12.03 12.11
CA ILE A 3 6.11 -11.89 11.55
C ILE A 3 6.18 -12.79 10.32
N PHE A 4 6.68 -12.25 9.21
CA PHE A 4 7.18 -13.05 8.10
C PHE A 4 8.69 -13.16 8.26
N PHE A 5 9.25 -14.34 8.00
CA PHE A 5 10.68 -14.62 8.04
C PHE A 5 11.31 -14.53 6.65
N ASP A 6 12.65 -14.55 6.63
CA ASP A 6 13.45 -14.54 5.40
C ASP A 6 13.00 -15.65 4.44
N GLY A 7 12.79 -15.28 3.16
CA GLY A 7 12.38 -16.22 2.12
C GLY A 7 10.87 -16.45 2.03
N GLN A 8 10.06 -15.98 2.98
CA GLN A 8 8.59 -16.05 2.93
C GLN A 8 7.97 -15.02 1.98
N VAL A 9 8.56 -14.89 0.78
CA VAL A 9 8.19 -13.89 -0.23
C VAL A 9 6.74 -14.10 -0.69
N PHE A 10 6.38 -15.34 -1.04
CA PHE A 10 5.04 -15.65 -1.54
C PHE A 10 3.97 -15.56 -0.46
N ASP A 11 4.26 -16.02 0.76
CA ASP A 11 3.32 -15.92 1.88
C ASP A 11 3.02 -14.45 2.22
N ALA A 12 4.06 -13.61 2.27
CA ALA A 12 3.90 -12.18 2.50
C ALA A 12 3.13 -11.49 1.34
N TYR A 13 3.46 -11.84 0.09
CA TYR A 13 2.76 -11.34 -1.10
C TYR A 13 1.27 -11.72 -1.11
N THR A 14 0.95 -12.98 -0.78
CA THR A 14 -0.44 -13.46 -0.76
C THR A 14 -1.21 -12.85 0.39
N PHE A 15 -0.59 -12.64 1.55
CA PHE A 15 -1.18 -11.90 2.67
C PHE A 15 -1.59 -10.48 2.25
N VAL A 16 -0.66 -9.68 1.71
CA VAL A 16 -0.97 -8.31 1.28
C VAL A 16 -1.99 -8.30 0.14
N SER A 17 -1.88 -9.24 -0.81
CA SER A 17 -2.88 -9.39 -1.88
C SER A 17 -4.28 -9.68 -1.34
N LYS A 18 -4.42 -10.45 -0.26
CA LYS A 18 -5.72 -10.71 0.38
C LYS A 18 -6.31 -9.45 1.01
N LEU A 19 -5.48 -8.60 1.64
CA LEU A 19 -5.91 -7.30 2.18
C LEU A 19 -6.42 -6.36 1.08
N ILE A 20 -5.70 -6.28 -0.04
CA ILE A 20 -6.10 -5.46 -1.19
C ILE A 20 -7.43 -5.95 -1.76
N LYS A 21 -7.62 -7.26 -1.87
CA LYS A 21 -8.88 -7.87 -2.36
C LYS A 21 -10.05 -7.72 -1.40
N SER A 22 -9.81 -7.61 -0.09
CA SER A 22 -10.87 -7.46 0.89
C SER A 22 -11.50 -6.07 0.90
N ALA A 23 -10.79 -5.05 0.41
CA ALA A 23 -11.31 -3.68 0.33
C ALA A 23 -12.64 -3.59 -0.45
N SER A 24 -13.55 -2.77 0.05
CA SER A 24 -14.88 -2.57 -0.52
C SER A 24 -15.15 -1.14 -0.99
N LYS A 25 -14.39 -0.16 -0.49
CA LYS A 25 -14.56 1.26 -0.74
C LYS A 25 -13.24 1.95 -1.09
N SER A 26 -12.21 1.80 -0.26
CA SER A 26 -10.97 2.54 -0.42
C SER A 26 -9.74 1.77 0.05
N ILE A 27 -8.60 2.08 -0.57
CA ILE A 27 -7.27 1.71 -0.12
C ILE A 27 -6.44 2.99 -0.05
N VAL A 28 -5.79 3.23 1.08
CA VAL A 28 -4.73 4.22 1.19
C VAL A 28 -3.43 3.49 1.49
N LEU A 29 -2.44 3.65 0.61
CA LEU A 29 -1.10 3.10 0.78
C LEU A 29 -0.14 4.23 1.13
N ILE A 30 0.60 4.06 2.22
CA ILE A 30 1.75 4.90 2.58
C ILE A 30 2.98 4.00 2.43
N ASP A 31 3.80 4.24 1.41
CA ASP A 31 5.07 3.52 1.18
C ASP A 31 6.01 4.40 0.35
N ASN A 32 7.26 4.54 0.82
CA ASN A 32 8.26 5.41 0.21
C ASN A 32 9.04 4.75 -0.96
N TYR A 33 8.76 3.49 -1.27
CA TYR A 33 9.50 2.73 -2.28
C TYR A 33 8.59 1.99 -3.26
N VAL A 34 7.54 2.66 -3.73
CA VAL A 34 6.58 2.11 -4.71
C VAL A 34 7.23 1.97 -6.08
N ASP A 35 7.08 0.80 -6.69
CA ASP A 35 7.46 0.49 -8.08
C ASP A 35 6.31 -0.22 -8.82
N GLU A 36 6.56 -0.63 -10.06
CA GLU A 36 5.61 -1.38 -10.89
C GLU A 36 5.00 -2.59 -10.19
N SER A 37 5.78 -3.33 -9.38
CA SER A 37 5.29 -4.54 -8.69
C SER A 37 4.18 -4.21 -7.69
N VAL A 38 4.26 -3.03 -7.06
CA VAL A 38 3.23 -2.53 -6.15
C VAL A 38 1.97 -2.15 -6.92
N LEU A 39 2.11 -1.49 -8.08
CA LEU A 39 0.97 -1.17 -8.95
C LEU A 39 0.24 -2.43 -9.43
N VAL A 40 0.99 -3.44 -9.87
CA VAL A 40 0.44 -4.76 -10.24
C VAL A 40 -0.27 -5.43 -9.06
N MET A 41 0.21 -5.24 -7.83
CA MET A 41 -0.48 -5.77 -6.65
C MET A 41 -1.79 -5.04 -6.39
N LEU A 42 -1.81 -3.71 -6.52
CA LEU A 42 -2.98 -2.84 -6.30
C LEU A 42 -4.05 -2.99 -7.38
N SER A 43 -3.69 -3.44 -8.59
CA SER A 43 -4.66 -3.73 -9.66
C SER A 43 -5.62 -4.88 -9.31
N LYS A 44 -5.26 -5.73 -8.32
CA LYS A 44 -6.11 -6.83 -7.82
C LYS A 44 -7.32 -6.38 -7.00
N ARG A 45 -7.43 -5.09 -6.67
CA ARG A 45 -8.60 -4.55 -5.95
C ARG A 45 -9.85 -4.60 -6.82
N LYS A 46 -11.03 -4.49 -6.21
CA LYS A 46 -12.30 -4.41 -6.95
C LYS A 46 -12.37 -3.09 -7.73
N GLU A 47 -12.98 -3.11 -8.92
CA GLU A 47 -13.00 -1.97 -9.85
C GLU A 47 -13.46 -0.64 -9.23
N LYS A 48 -14.44 -0.68 -8.32
CA LYS A 48 -15.03 0.51 -7.69
C LYS A 48 -14.29 0.97 -6.42
N VAL A 49 -13.19 0.31 -6.04
CA VAL A 49 -12.39 0.66 -4.87
C VAL A 49 -11.40 1.75 -5.24
N SER A 50 -11.49 2.91 -4.58
CA SER A 50 -10.52 3.98 -4.76
C SER A 50 -9.15 3.58 -4.21
N CYS A 51 -8.08 4.10 -4.80
CA CYS A 51 -6.73 3.82 -4.34
C CYS A 51 -5.86 5.07 -4.40
N ASP A 52 -5.35 5.47 -3.24
CA ASP A 52 -4.47 6.61 -3.08
C ASP A 52 -3.12 6.12 -2.54
N ILE A 53 -2.03 6.51 -3.19
CA ILE A 53 -0.65 6.20 -2.77
C ILE A 53 0.01 7.49 -2.29
N TYR A 54 0.61 7.43 -1.11
CA TYR A 54 1.44 8.47 -0.52
C TYR A 54 2.88 7.96 -0.45
N THR A 55 3.79 8.65 -1.17
CA THR A 55 5.21 8.28 -1.23
C THR A 55 6.09 9.53 -1.11
N LYS A 56 7.27 9.39 -0.49
CA LYS A 56 8.22 10.50 -0.31
C LYS A 56 8.68 11.14 -1.62
N ASN A 57 8.95 10.31 -2.64
CA ASN A 57 9.53 10.75 -3.91
C ASN A 57 8.71 10.20 -5.07
N ILE A 58 8.29 11.08 -5.98
CA ILE A 58 7.62 10.70 -7.22
C ILE A 58 8.62 10.88 -8.37
N SER A 59 9.29 9.80 -8.75
CA SER A 59 10.20 9.80 -9.91
C SER A 59 9.44 9.83 -11.23
N ASP A 60 10.08 10.29 -12.30
CA ASP A 60 9.47 10.29 -13.63
C ASP A 60 9.16 8.86 -14.13
N LYS A 61 9.97 7.88 -13.71
CA LYS A 61 9.68 6.46 -13.93
C LYS A 61 8.35 6.07 -13.29
N LEU A 62 8.15 6.38 -12.00
CA LEU A 62 6.92 6.03 -11.30
C LEU A 62 5.69 6.74 -11.91
N LYS A 63 5.85 7.99 -12.37
CA LYS A 63 4.77 8.70 -13.09
C LYS A 63 4.39 7.99 -14.38
N LEU A 64 5.38 7.59 -15.17
CA LEU A 64 5.16 6.86 -16.42
C LEU A 64 4.47 5.52 -16.17
N ASP A 65 4.97 4.74 -15.21
CA ASP A 65 4.39 3.46 -14.82
C ASP A 65 2.92 3.63 -14.37
N LEU A 66 2.63 4.67 -13.58
CA LEU A 66 1.28 5.00 -13.14
C LEU A 66 0.37 5.43 -14.28
N GLU A 67 0.85 6.24 -15.23
CA GLU A 67 0.11 6.65 -16.42
C GLU A 67 -0.30 5.42 -17.23
N LYS A 68 0.64 4.52 -17.51
CA LYS A 68 0.37 3.27 -18.23
C LYS A 68 -0.60 2.37 -17.48
N HIS A 69 -0.41 2.21 -16.17
CA HIS A 69 -1.34 1.45 -15.33
C HIS A 69 -2.76 2.00 -15.43
N ASN A 70 -2.95 3.32 -15.28
CA ASN A 70 -4.27 3.95 -15.24
C ASN A 70 -5.01 3.97 -16.59
N LEU A 71 -4.32 3.68 -17.71
CA LEU A 71 -4.97 3.50 -19.02
C LEU A 71 -5.73 2.17 -19.12
N GLN A 72 -5.35 1.15 -18.34
CA GLN A 72 -5.89 -0.21 -18.47
C GLN A 72 -6.54 -0.72 -17.18
N TYR A 73 -6.06 -0.29 -16.01
CA TYR A 73 -6.51 -0.75 -14.71
C TYR A 73 -7.22 0.36 -13.93
N PRO A 74 -8.00 0.02 -12.88
CA PRO A 74 -8.67 1.02 -12.06
C PRO A 74 -7.69 2.10 -11.58
N THR A 75 -8.10 3.37 -11.67
CA THR A 75 -7.22 4.52 -11.42
C THR A 75 -6.64 4.53 -10.02
N VAL A 76 -5.32 4.69 -9.94
CA VAL A 76 -4.57 4.96 -8.72
C VAL A 76 -4.13 6.42 -8.73
N LYS A 77 -4.33 7.13 -7.62
CA LYS A 77 -3.82 8.50 -7.44
C LYS A 77 -2.54 8.47 -6.63
N LEU A 78 -1.63 9.40 -6.93
CA LEU A 78 -0.31 9.46 -6.32
C LEU A 78 -0.08 10.84 -5.71
N TYR A 79 0.40 10.84 -4.47
CA TYR A 79 0.60 12.03 -3.65
C TYR A 79 2.01 12.02 -3.06
N GLU A 80 2.68 13.17 -3.11
CA GLU A 80 3.97 13.34 -2.46
C GLU A 80 3.75 13.51 -0.95
N PHE A 81 4.44 12.70 -0.14
CA PHE A 81 4.30 12.72 1.32
C PHE A 81 5.60 12.39 2.02
N LYS A 82 6.20 13.40 2.67
CA LYS A 82 7.53 13.28 3.29
C LYS A 82 7.49 13.05 4.80
N LYS A 83 6.30 13.09 5.42
CA LYS A 83 6.14 13.12 6.88
C LYS A 83 6.14 11.74 7.54
N SER A 84 6.08 10.63 6.77
CA SER A 84 6.10 9.27 7.31
C SER A 84 7.28 8.46 6.79
N HIS A 85 7.98 7.79 7.71
CA HIS A 85 8.93 6.72 7.41
C HIS A 85 8.26 5.33 7.45
N ASP A 86 7.22 5.19 8.27
CA ASP A 86 6.47 3.96 8.44
C ASP A 86 5.53 3.73 7.26
N ARG A 87 5.19 2.46 7.05
CA ARG A 87 4.39 2.01 5.92
C ARG A 87 3.06 1.48 6.38
N PHE A 88 2.01 1.99 5.77
CA PHE A 88 0.65 1.67 6.16
C PHE A 88 -0.20 1.28 4.96
N ILE A 89 -1.08 0.31 5.17
CA ILE A 89 -2.20 0.03 4.27
C ILE A 89 -3.47 0.28 5.08
N ILE A 90 -4.28 1.22 4.64
CA ILE A 90 -5.56 1.53 5.26
C ILE A 90 -6.66 1.01 4.35
N ILE A 91 -7.51 0.12 4.88
CA ILE A 91 -8.62 -0.49 4.16
C ILE A 91 -9.93 0.16 4.62
N ASP A 92 -10.70 0.65 3.65
CA ASP A 92 -12.03 1.23 3.82
C ASP A 92 -12.12 2.32 4.89
N ASN A 93 -11.00 3.05 5.09
CA ASN A 93 -10.80 4.06 6.13
C ASN A 93 -11.03 3.55 7.57
N LYS A 94 -11.01 2.24 7.78
CA LYS A 94 -11.34 1.58 9.06
C LYS A 94 -10.19 0.76 9.61
N GLU A 95 -9.61 -0.10 8.79
CA GLU A 95 -8.56 -1.01 9.22
C GLU A 95 -7.20 -0.44 8.83
N VAL A 96 -6.28 -0.32 9.78
CA VAL A 96 -4.90 0.09 9.49
C VAL A 96 -3.98 -1.10 9.68
N TYR A 97 -3.18 -1.39 8.65
CA TYR A 97 -2.10 -2.35 8.72
C TYR A 97 -0.77 -1.61 8.65
N HIS A 98 0.05 -1.73 9.69
CA HIS A 98 1.46 -1.34 9.63
C HIS A 98 2.27 -2.50 9.07
N ILE A 99 3.12 -2.20 8.09
CA ILE A 99 3.96 -3.19 7.40
C ILE A 99 5.42 -2.79 7.59
N GLY A 100 6.22 -3.63 8.25
CA GLY A 100 7.63 -3.36 8.52
C GLY A 100 8.55 -3.36 7.29
N ALA A 101 8.03 -3.72 6.11
CA ALA A 101 8.76 -3.77 4.84
C ALA A 101 8.00 -3.03 3.74
N SER A 102 8.73 -2.55 2.72
CA SER A 102 8.08 -2.04 1.52
C SER A 102 7.35 -3.16 0.79
N LEU A 103 6.22 -2.83 0.16
CA LEU A 103 5.41 -3.81 -0.58
C LEU A 103 6.20 -4.46 -1.72
N LYS A 104 7.21 -3.79 -2.29
CA LYS A 104 8.10 -4.38 -3.31
C LYS A 104 9.14 -5.37 -2.76
N ASP A 105 9.33 -5.40 -1.44
CA ASP A 105 10.37 -6.17 -0.75
C ASP A 105 9.82 -7.20 0.24
N LEU A 106 8.51 -7.48 0.18
CA LEU A 106 7.83 -8.43 1.07
C LEU A 106 8.56 -9.79 1.12
N GLY A 107 8.92 -10.22 2.33
CA GLY A 107 9.51 -11.53 2.60
C GLY A 107 10.95 -11.73 2.11
N LYS A 108 11.59 -10.71 1.52
CA LYS A 108 13.04 -10.75 1.21
C LYS A 108 13.90 -10.79 2.48
N LYS A 109 13.43 -10.10 3.52
CA LYS A 109 13.94 -10.13 4.88
C LYS A 109 12.75 -10.22 5.83
N TRP A 110 13.00 -10.69 7.04
CA TRP A 110 12.00 -10.77 8.08
C TRP A 110 11.43 -9.40 8.40
N PHE A 111 10.11 -9.33 8.58
CA PHE A 111 9.41 -8.11 8.95
C PHE A 111 8.16 -8.42 9.75
N ALA A 112 7.81 -7.52 10.66
CA ALA A 112 6.58 -7.60 11.42
C ALA A 112 5.45 -6.82 10.72
N PHE A 113 4.21 -7.26 10.96
CA PHE A 113 3.02 -6.48 10.63
C PHE A 113 2.03 -6.45 11.79
N SER A 114 1.28 -5.35 11.88
CA SER A 114 0.27 -5.14 12.93
C SER A 114 -1.00 -4.56 12.35
N LYS A 115 -2.16 -5.00 12.86
CA LYS A 115 -3.48 -4.44 12.53
C LYS A 115 -3.94 -3.58 13.70
N PHE A 116 -4.42 -2.39 13.41
CA PHE A 116 -5.01 -1.47 14.39
C PHE A 116 -6.49 -1.23 14.06
N GLU A 117 -7.35 -1.25 15.08
CA GLU A 117 -8.80 -1.11 14.89
C GLU A 117 -9.32 0.33 15.08
N LYS A 118 -8.52 1.25 15.66
CA LYS A 118 -8.96 2.62 15.99
C LYS A 118 -8.03 3.75 15.52
N SER A 119 -6.89 3.45 14.92
CA SER A 119 -5.88 4.46 14.54
C SER A 119 -6.05 5.05 13.13
N SER A 120 -7.01 4.55 12.33
CA SER A 120 -7.20 5.03 10.94
C SER A 120 -7.50 6.52 10.90
N ILE A 121 -8.37 7.00 11.77
CA ILE A 121 -8.80 8.40 11.81
C ILE A 121 -7.61 9.33 12.08
N GLU A 122 -6.70 8.95 12.98
CA GLU A 122 -5.55 9.80 13.33
C GLU A 122 -4.54 9.89 12.18
N ILE A 123 -4.26 8.77 11.50
CA ILE A 123 -3.34 8.75 10.36
C ILE A 123 -3.95 9.51 9.19
N LEU A 124 -5.23 9.29 8.89
CA LEU A 124 -5.93 9.99 7.79
C LEU A 124 -5.93 11.52 8.01
N LYS A 125 -6.14 11.99 9.24
CA LYS A 125 -6.03 13.42 9.59
C LYS A 125 -4.64 14.02 9.34
N LYS A 126 -3.58 13.21 9.29
CA LYS A 126 -2.22 13.66 8.97
C LYS A 126 -1.97 13.76 7.47
N LEU A 127 -2.83 13.14 6.64
CA LEU A 127 -2.75 13.20 5.17
C LEU A 127 -3.49 14.43 4.60
N GLU A 128 -4.49 14.96 5.32
CA GLU A 128 -5.27 16.15 4.92
C GLU A 128 -4.55 17.49 5.16
N LYS A 129 -3.27 17.49 5.56
CA LYS A 129 -2.45 18.67 5.87
C LYS A 129 -1.11 18.70 5.15
#